data_AF-A0A820QXE8-F1
#
_entry.id   AF-A0A820QXE8-F1
#
_cell.length_a   1.000
_cell.length_b   1.000
_cell.length_c   1.000
_cell.angle_alpha   90.00
_cell.angle_beta   90.00
_cell.angle_gamma   90.00
#
_symmetry.space_group_name_H-M   'P 1'
#
loop_
_entity.id
_entity.type
_entity.pdbx_description
1 polymer ?
#
loop_
_entity_poly.entity_id
_entity_poly.type
_entity_poly.pdbx_seq_one_letter_code
_entity_poly.pdbx_strand_id
1 'polypeptide(L)'
;MSDGSVSTMEMLPNELILNICRHFTARELYRAFYGLNRRFSSIADNISDLHLTITNNESHEPVWLAFSRVIKLKIENAKQIDLYRFSNIRSLTWIRPSAVQLQKLCSFTYFAYLEQLRVYDIYDMPSAAHFHQFVFSNGFPRVRILSLSHINISSPWVISLCLRAINAQNVSDPHLYKRILISCPNLTRLDFHMLRCIEIPMPVSFQHVNLKRLHCTGTLSSRSLENILAIVPGLMQFNINGSIREQPLVYFERLGNTLNVFLPHLNRFDCNFLFTGQYADLIKTRSFLEKFHPCFKHRMKFTKLSYGRIRIHTKSII
;
A
#
# COMPACT_ATOMS: atom_id res chain seq x y z
N MET A 1 4.94 -67.11 7.73
CA MET A 1 5.96 -66.11 7.34
C MET A 1 5.48 -65.51 6.03
N SER A 2 4.79 -64.37 6.10
CA SER A 2 4.25 -63.69 4.91
C SER A 2 5.31 -62.74 4.35
N ASP A 3 5.60 -62.91 3.06
CA ASP A 3 6.43 -62.04 2.23
C ASP A 3 6.05 -60.56 2.42
N GLY A 4 6.87 -59.83 3.16
CA GLY A 4 6.75 -58.39 3.36
C GLY A 4 7.43 -57.63 2.24
N SER A 5 6.98 -57.79 0.98
CA SER A 5 7.49 -56.95 -0.10
C SER A 5 6.84 -55.56 0.00
N VAL A 6 7.64 -54.57 0.42
CA VAL A 6 7.26 -53.16 0.34
C VAL A 6 7.20 -52.79 -1.15
N SER A 7 6.03 -52.90 -1.75
CA SER A 7 5.83 -52.64 -3.18
C SER A 7 5.60 -51.16 -3.49
N THR A 8 5.23 -50.35 -2.49
CA THR A 8 4.96 -48.93 -2.66
C THR A 8 5.46 -48.10 -1.47
N MET A 9 5.83 -46.85 -1.74
CA MET A 9 6.26 -45.88 -0.72
C MET A 9 5.18 -45.63 0.35
N GLU A 10 3.91 -45.85 0.01
CA GLU A 10 2.76 -45.75 0.92
C GLU A 10 2.83 -46.72 2.09
N MET A 11 3.48 -47.86 1.92
CA MET A 11 3.59 -48.90 2.94
C MET A 11 4.73 -48.63 3.94
N LEU A 12 5.53 -47.57 3.72
CA LEU A 12 6.57 -47.19 4.68
C LEU A 12 5.95 -46.59 5.95
N PRO A 13 6.41 -47.04 7.14
CA PRO A 13 6.10 -46.42 8.43
C PRO A 13 6.43 -44.93 8.45
N ASN A 14 5.70 -44.16 9.27
CA ASN A 14 5.88 -42.71 9.37
C ASN A 14 7.30 -42.35 9.81
N GLU A 15 7.93 -43.15 10.65
CA GLU A 15 9.28 -42.95 11.18
C GLU A 15 10.32 -42.98 10.06
N LEU A 16 10.20 -43.93 9.13
CA LEU A 16 11.11 -44.04 7.98
C LEU A 16 10.88 -42.90 6.98
N ILE A 17 9.63 -42.54 6.74
CA ILE A 17 9.30 -41.40 5.86
C ILE A 17 9.84 -40.10 6.44
N LEU A 18 9.63 -39.84 7.73
CA LEU A 18 10.18 -38.66 8.39
C LEU A 18 11.71 -38.66 8.34
N ASN A 19 12.34 -39.82 8.48
CA ASN A 19 13.79 -39.94 8.39
C ASN A 19 14.29 -39.62 6.97
N ILE A 20 13.66 -40.17 5.93
CA ILE A 20 13.93 -39.83 4.53
C ILE A 20 13.75 -38.32 4.32
N CYS A 21 12.66 -37.75 4.81
CA CYS A 21 12.32 -36.34 4.59
C CYS A 21 13.28 -35.35 5.24
N ARG A 22 13.98 -35.72 6.30
CA ARG A 22 15.00 -34.86 6.95
C ARG A 22 16.16 -34.53 6.02
N HIS A 23 16.38 -35.32 4.97
CA HIS A 23 17.48 -35.14 4.02
C HIS A 23 17.09 -34.30 2.79
N PHE A 24 15.83 -33.90 2.67
CA PHE A 24 15.32 -33.16 1.52
C PHE A 24 14.76 -31.81 1.96
N THR A 25 14.96 -30.81 1.11
CA THR A 25 14.19 -29.57 1.20
C THR A 25 12.73 -29.81 0.83
N ALA A 26 11.82 -28.95 1.30
CA ALA A 26 10.40 -29.03 0.93
C ALA A 26 10.18 -29.05 -0.59
N ARG A 27 11.03 -28.35 -1.36
CA ARG A 27 10.99 -28.33 -2.83
C ARG A 27 11.36 -29.68 -3.42
N GLU A 28 12.39 -30.34 -2.89
CA GLU A 28 12.81 -31.66 -3.35
C GLU A 28 11.80 -32.73 -2.96
N LEU A 29 11.23 -32.65 -1.75
CA LEU A 29 10.14 -33.54 -1.33
C LEU A 29 8.93 -33.43 -2.25
N TYR A 30 8.53 -32.20 -2.57
CA TYR A 30 7.43 -31.98 -3.50
C TYR A 30 7.75 -32.57 -4.88
N ARG A 31 8.93 -32.29 -5.45
CA ARG A 31 9.31 -32.83 -6.77
C ARG A 31 9.45 -34.36 -6.80
N ALA A 32 10.01 -34.94 -5.74
CA ALA A 32 10.32 -36.36 -5.70
C ALA A 32 9.12 -37.22 -5.33
N PHE A 33 8.14 -36.69 -4.59
CA PHE A 33 7.07 -37.50 -4.00
C PHE A 33 5.64 -37.03 -4.28
N TYR A 34 5.45 -35.83 -4.86
CA TYR A 34 4.12 -35.38 -5.25
C TYR A 34 3.54 -36.28 -6.35
N GLY A 35 2.31 -36.74 -6.17
CA GLY A 35 1.66 -37.69 -7.09
C GLY A 35 2.12 -39.15 -6.93
N LEU A 36 3.22 -39.42 -6.21
CA LEU A 36 3.73 -40.76 -5.93
C LEU A 36 3.35 -41.28 -4.54
N ASN A 37 3.01 -40.36 -3.62
CA ASN A 37 2.55 -40.69 -2.27
C ASN A 37 1.38 -39.77 -1.88
N ARG A 38 0.22 -40.35 -1.59
CA ARG A 38 -1.03 -39.64 -1.26
C ARG A 38 -0.93 -38.84 0.01
N ARG A 39 -0.10 -39.21 0.99
CA ARG A 39 0.11 -38.39 2.19
C ARG A 39 0.79 -37.07 1.82
N PHE A 40 1.84 -37.11 0.99
CA PHE A 40 2.49 -35.90 0.49
C PHE A 40 1.60 -35.09 -0.46
N SER A 41 0.87 -35.77 -1.35
CA SER A 41 -0.13 -35.10 -2.19
C SER A 41 -1.18 -34.41 -1.34
N SER A 42 -1.76 -35.09 -0.33
CA SER A 42 -2.77 -34.53 0.57
C SER A 42 -2.22 -33.35 1.38
N ILE A 43 -0.99 -33.43 1.88
CA ILE A 43 -0.34 -32.29 2.54
C ILE A 43 -0.25 -31.12 1.55
N ALA A 44 0.27 -31.35 0.35
CA ALA A 44 0.39 -30.30 -0.65
C ALA A 44 -0.96 -29.74 -1.14
N ASP A 45 -2.00 -30.58 -1.17
CA ASP A 45 -3.37 -30.27 -1.56
C ASP A 45 -4.11 -29.46 -0.50
N ASN A 46 -3.76 -29.66 0.77
CA ASN A 46 -4.35 -28.98 1.90
C ASN A 46 -3.62 -27.68 2.28
N ILE A 47 -2.51 -27.32 1.63
CA ILE A 47 -1.87 -26.02 1.87
C ILE A 47 -2.75 -24.93 1.26
N SER A 48 -3.49 -24.23 2.11
CA SER A 48 -4.19 -22.99 1.78
C SER A 48 -3.23 -21.79 1.81
N ASP A 49 -3.64 -20.68 1.19
CA ASP A 49 -2.94 -19.40 1.30
C ASP A 49 -1.50 -19.40 0.80
N LEU A 50 -1.23 -20.10 -0.31
CA LEU A 50 0.09 -20.07 -0.92
C LEU A 50 0.46 -18.65 -1.36
N HIS A 51 1.64 -18.23 -0.92
CA HIS A 51 2.28 -16.99 -1.33
C HIS A 51 3.43 -17.34 -2.26
N LEU A 52 3.43 -16.76 -3.46
CA LEU A 52 4.51 -16.93 -4.42
C LEU A 52 5.19 -15.60 -4.67
N THR A 53 6.51 -15.58 -4.58
CA THR A 53 7.34 -14.48 -5.06
C THR A 53 8.13 -14.97 -6.27
N ILE A 54 7.98 -14.29 -7.40
CA ILE A 54 8.69 -14.56 -8.64
C ILE A 54 9.75 -13.47 -8.80
N THR A 55 11.01 -13.87 -8.72
CA THR A 55 12.18 -12.99 -8.89
C THR A 55 13.03 -13.51 -10.04
N ASN A 56 13.42 -12.62 -10.97
CA ASN A 56 14.28 -12.94 -12.12
C ASN A 56 13.68 -14.00 -13.08
N ASN A 57 14.34 -14.23 -14.23
CA ASN A 57 13.97 -15.25 -15.21
C ASN A 57 14.43 -16.66 -14.77
N GLU A 58 14.21 -17.05 -13.51
CA GLU A 58 14.49 -18.44 -13.12
C GLU A 58 13.49 -19.36 -13.82
N SER A 59 13.94 -20.55 -14.23
CA SER A 59 13.04 -21.55 -14.79
C SER A 59 12.09 -22.06 -13.69
N HIS A 60 10.86 -21.54 -13.70
CA HIS A 60 9.82 -21.87 -12.71
C HIS A 60 9.06 -23.17 -13.05
N GLU A 61 9.62 -24.05 -13.88
CA GLU A 61 9.00 -25.33 -14.26
C GLU A 61 8.40 -26.16 -13.10
N PRO A 62 8.96 -26.21 -11.87
CA PRO A 62 8.38 -27.03 -10.80
C PRO A 62 7.22 -26.37 -10.06
N VAL A 63 6.91 -25.10 -10.32
CA VAL A 63 5.87 -24.36 -9.56
C VAL A 63 4.48 -24.50 -10.22
N TRP A 64 4.42 -25.12 -11.40
CA TRP A 64 3.21 -25.15 -12.24
C TRP A 64 2.01 -25.82 -11.57
N LEU A 65 2.27 -26.86 -10.79
CA LEU A 65 1.25 -27.64 -10.09
C LEU A 65 0.58 -26.86 -8.95
N ALA A 66 1.22 -25.81 -8.44
CA ALA A 66 0.72 -25.01 -7.32
C ALA A 66 0.08 -23.68 -7.76
N PHE A 67 0.13 -23.30 -9.04
CA PHE A 67 -0.29 -21.96 -9.49
C PHE A 67 -1.76 -21.64 -9.21
N SER A 68 -2.66 -22.60 -9.39
CA SER A 68 -4.08 -22.42 -9.08
C SER A 68 -4.35 -22.24 -7.58
N ARG A 69 -3.39 -22.61 -6.72
CA ARG A 69 -3.50 -22.48 -5.25
C ARG A 69 -2.89 -21.20 -4.72
N VAL A 70 -2.14 -20.47 -5.56
CA VAL A 70 -1.52 -19.20 -5.17
C VAL A 70 -2.60 -18.14 -4.98
N ILE A 71 -2.71 -17.64 -3.75
CA ILE A 71 -3.65 -16.57 -3.37
C ILE A 71 -2.95 -15.21 -3.40
N LYS A 72 -1.65 -15.19 -3.05
CA LYS A 72 -0.83 -13.96 -3.07
C LYS A 72 0.34 -14.14 -4.02
N LEU A 73 0.39 -13.31 -5.05
CA LEU A 73 1.46 -13.30 -6.03
C LEU A 73 2.25 -11.99 -5.94
N LYS A 74 3.57 -12.10 -5.79
CA LYS A 74 4.52 -11.00 -5.90
C LYS A 74 5.42 -11.25 -7.10
N ILE A 75 5.56 -10.26 -7.97
CA ILE A 75 6.37 -10.33 -9.18
C ILE A 75 7.42 -9.23 -9.13
N GLU A 76 8.69 -9.62 -9.28
CA GLU A 76 9.84 -8.73 -9.29
C GLU A 76 10.72 -9.05 -10.51
N ASN A 77 10.83 -8.10 -11.45
CA ASN A 77 11.74 -8.19 -12.61
C ASN A 77 11.57 -9.42 -13.53
N ALA A 78 10.42 -10.09 -13.50
CA ALA A 78 10.17 -11.21 -14.39
C ALA A 78 9.83 -10.73 -15.80
N LYS A 79 10.50 -11.21 -16.84
CA LYS A 79 10.22 -10.81 -18.23
C LYS A 79 8.97 -11.49 -18.79
N GLN A 80 8.74 -12.74 -18.43
CA GLN A 80 7.61 -13.54 -18.92
C GLN A 80 6.93 -14.27 -17.77
N ILE A 81 5.67 -13.93 -17.53
CA ILE A 81 4.79 -14.65 -16.62
C ILE A 81 3.46 -14.83 -17.32
N ASP A 82 2.99 -16.07 -17.31
CA ASP A 82 1.65 -16.43 -17.72
C ASP A 82 0.69 -16.29 -16.52
N LEU A 83 0.02 -15.13 -16.44
CA LEU A 83 -0.92 -14.85 -15.36
C LEU A 83 -2.19 -15.73 -15.41
N TYR A 84 -2.49 -16.37 -16.54
CA TYR A 84 -3.67 -17.24 -16.68
C TYR A 84 -3.64 -18.44 -15.74
N ARG A 85 -2.43 -18.87 -15.33
CA ARG A 85 -2.27 -20.02 -14.46
C ARG A 85 -2.68 -19.76 -13.01
N PHE A 86 -2.86 -18.49 -12.64
CA PHE A 86 -3.14 -18.08 -11.28
C PHE A 86 -4.60 -17.63 -11.10
N SER A 87 -5.52 -18.56 -11.28
CA SER A 87 -6.96 -18.30 -11.29
C SER A 87 -7.55 -17.82 -9.95
N ASN A 88 -6.88 -18.09 -8.83
CA ASN A 88 -7.37 -17.79 -7.47
C ASN A 88 -6.64 -16.62 -6.79
N ILE A 89 -5.93 -15.77 -7.54
CA ILE A 89 -5.23 -14.62 -6.95
C ILE A 89 -6.23 -13.67 -6.30
N ARG A 90 -5.97 -13.37 -5.03
CA ARG A 90 -6.63 -12.31 -4.27
C ARG A 90 -5.73 -11.10 -4.00
N SER A 91 -4.42 -11.29 -4.06
CA SER A 91 -3.45 -10.21 -3.87
C SER A 91 -2.35 -10.28 -4.91
N LEU A 92 -2.21 -9.23 -5.71
CA LEU A 92 -1.13 -9.08 -6.69
C LEU A 92 -0.23 -7.91 -6.28
N THR A 93 1.08 -8.15 -6.24
CA THR A 93 2.10 -7.09 -6.14
C THR A 93 3.04 -7.22 -7.32
N TRP A 94 3.14 -6.19 -8.15
CA TRP A 94 4.03 -6.17 -9.30
C TRP A 94 5.01 -5.00 -9.20
N ILE A 95 6.30 -5.31 -9.15
CA ILE A 95 7.37 -4.32 -9.07
C ILE A 95 8.02 -4.21 -10.44
N ARG A 96 8.11 -2.99 -10.97
CA ARG A 96 8.71 -2.66 -12.28
C ARG A 96 8.08 -3.43 -13.46
N PRO A 97 6.75 -3.38 -13.67
CA PRO A 97 6.15 -3.99 -14.84
C PRO A 97 6.56 -3.26 -16.13
N SER A 98 6.74 -4.00 -17.22
CA SER A 98 6.92 -3.40 -18.55
C SER A 98 5.59 -2.88 -19.11
N ALA A 99 5.65 -2.02 -20.14
CA ALA A 99 4.44 -1.52 -20.81
C ALA A 99 3.53 -2.64 -21.32
N VAL A 100 4.11 -3.70 -21.88
CA VAL A 100 3.37 -4.88 -22.37
C VAL A 100 2.69 -5.62 -21.21
N GLN A 101 3.35 -5.72 -20.06
CA GLN A 101 2.79 -6.35 -18.87
C GLN A 101 1.61 -5.56 -18.30
N LEU A 102 1.71 -4.23 -18.26
CA LEU A 102 0.61 -3.34 -17.86
C LEU A 102 -0.58 -3.44 -18.82
N GLN A 103 -0.35 -3.43 -20.13
CA GLN A 103 -1.41 -3.61 -21.13
C GLN A 103 -2.11 -4.96 -20.95
N LYS A 104 -1.32 -6.03 -20.73
CA LYS A 104 -1.86 -7.35 -20.41
C LYS A 104 -2.76 -7.29 -19.16
N LEU A 105 -2.33 -6.65 -18.07
CA LEU A 105 -3.17 -6.48 -16.87
C LEU A 105 -4.53 -5.81 -17.17
N CYS A 106 -4.57 -4.86 -18.12
CA CYS A 106 -5.81 -4.18 -18.52
C CYS A 106 -6.70 -5.03 -19.42
N SER A 107 -6.13 -5.96 -20.19
CA SER A 107 -6.90 -6.89 -21.03
C SER A 107 -7.37 -8.13 -20.27
N PHE A 108 -6.77 -8.42 -19.12
CA PHE A 108 -7.11 -9.58 -18.28
C PHE A 108 -8.42 -9.37 -17.51
N THR A 109 -9.52 -9.87 -18.05
CA THR A 109 -10.85 -9.90 -17.41
C THR A 109 -10.98 -10.92 -16.27
N TYR A 110 -9.93 -11.70 -15.98
CA TYR A 110 -10.00 -12.94 -15.17
C TYR A 110 -9.53 -12.80 -13.72
N PHE A 111 -9.15 -11.61 -13.28
CA PHE A 111 -8.85 -11.33 -11.86
C PHE A 111 -10.13 -11.23 -11.02
N ALA A 112 -11.01 -12.24 -11.17
CA ALA A 112 -12.35 -12.28 -10.59
C ALA A 112 -12.34 -12.26 -9.06
N TYR A 113 -11.24 -12.66 -8.43
CA TYR A 113 -11.08 -12.70 -6.97
C TYR A 113 -10.08 -11.67 -6.44
N LEU A 114 -9.55 -10.78 -7.29
CA LEU A 114 -8.52 -9.83 -6.87
C LEU A 114 -9.10 -8.78 -5.92
N GLU A 115 -8.61 -8.78 -4.68
CA GLU A 115 -9.02 -7.86 -3.62
C GLU A 115 -7.95 -6.80 -3.34
N GLN A 116 -6.68 -7.11 -3.61
CA GLN A 116 -5.53 -6.23 -3.39
C GLN A 116 -4.66 -6.13 -4.63
N LEU A 117 -4.41 -4.90 -5.09
CA LEU A 117 -3.53 -4.63 -6.22
C LEU A 117 -2.46 -3.63 -5.80
N ARG A 118 -1.19 -4.01 -5.95
CA ARG A 118 -0.04 -3.14 -5.72
C ARG A 118 0.84 -3.14 -6.96
N VAL A 119 1.08 -1.97 -7.53
CA VAL A 119 1.97 -1.82 -8.68
C VAL A 119 2.92 -0.67 -8.42
N TYR A 120 4.22 -0.98 -8.44
CA TYR A 120 5.28 -0.05 -8.08
C TYR A 120 6.26 0.15 -9.23
N ASP A 121 6.96 1.28 -9.19
CA ASP A 121 7.99 1.70 -10.14
C ASP A 121 7.47 1.72 -11.58
N ILE A 122 6.24 2.24 -11.75
CA ILE A 122 5.69 2.56 -13.06
C ILE A 122 6.28 3.91 -13.49
N TYR A 123 7.37 3.91 -14.24
CA TYR A 123 7.94 5.15 -14.79
C TYR A 123 7.14 5.63 -16.00
N ASP A 124 7.21 6.93 -16.30
CA ASP A 124 6.40 7.68 -17.30
C ASP A 124 6.30 6.98 -18.67
N MET A 125 5.36 6.04 -18.76
CA MET A 125 5.01 5.32 -19.98
C MET A 125 3.54 5.61 -20.31
N PRO A 126 3.16 5.76 -21.59
CA PRO A 126 1.77 5.96 -21.98
C PRO A 126 0.82 4.88 -21.45
N SER A 127 1.31 3.63 -21.35
CA SER A 127 0.58 2.50 -20.77
C SER A 127 0.23 2.69 -19.28
N ALA A 128 1.00 3.49 -18.55
CA ALA A 128 0.73 3.81 -17.14
C ALA A 128 -0.56 4.61 -17.00
N ALA A 129 -0.75 5.64 -17.83
CA ALA A 129 -1.95 6.47 -17.80
C ALA A 129 -3.21 5.64 -18.11
N HIS A 130 -3.13 4.77 -19.14
CA HIS A 130 -4.21 3.85 -19.49
C HIS A 130 -4.50 2.87 -18.34
N PHE A 131 -3.46 2.29 -17.73
CA PHE A 131 -3.61 1.39 -16.58
C PHE A 131 -4.26 2.09 -15.37
N HIS A 132 -3.82 3.30 -15.03
CA HIS A 132 -4.45 4.07 -13.94
C HIS A 132 -5.92 4.34 -14.26
N GLN A 133 -6.24 4.77 -15.48
CA GLN A 133 -7.61 4.98 -15.90
C GLN A 133 -8.43 3.69 -15.77
N PHE A 134 -7.91 2.55 -16.21
CA PHE A 134 -8.57 1.25 -16.09
C PHE A 134 -8.86 0.89 -14.63
N VAL A 135 -7.88 1.02 -13.74
CA VAL A 135 -8.02 0.72 -12.30
C VAL A 135 -9.09 1.61 -11.66
N PHE A 136 -9.02 2.93 -11.87
CA PHE A 136 -9.97 3.87 -11.28
C PHE A 136 -11.35 3.83 -11.95
N SER A 137 -11.46 3.29 -13.16
CA SER A 137 -12.74 3.05 -13.84
C SER A 137 -13.34 1.68 -13.55
N ASN A 138 -13.06 1.12 -12.37
CA ASN A 138 -13.60 -0.16 -11.90
C ASN A 138 -13.21 -1.38 -12.77
N GLY A 139 -12.06 -1.33 -13.46
CA GLY A 139 -11.53 -2.47 -14.21
C GLY A 139 -11.24 -3.71 -13.36
N PHE A 140 -11.07 -3.52 -12.05
CA PHE A 140 -10.96 -4.61 -11.07
C PHE A 140 -12.13 -4.54 -10.06
N PRO A 141 -13.24 -5.25 -10.31
CA PRO A 141 -14.51 -5.02 -9.60
C PRO A 141 -14.49 -5.43 -8.12
N ARG A 142 -13.50 -6.20 -7.67
CA ARG A 142 -13.38 -6.63 -6.27
C ARG A 142 -12.22 -5.98 -5.53
N VAL A 143 -11.41 -5.14 -6.19
CA VAL A 143 -10.25 -4.53 -5.55
C VAL A 143 -10.72 -3.51 -4.52
N ARG A 144 -10.30 -3.75 -3.27
CA ARG A 144 -10.58 -2.91 -2.11
C ARG A 144 -9.34 -2.15 -1.66
N ILE A 145 -8.15 -2.71 -1.89
CA ILE A 145 -6.86 -2.12 -1.50
C ILE A 145 -6.03 -1.91 -2.75
N LEU A 146 -5.65 -0.66 -2.98
CA LEU A 146 -4.84 -0.25 -4.12
C LEU A 146 -3.56 0.43 -3.64
N SER A 147 -2.43 0.10 -4.26
CA SER A 147 -1.18 0.84 -4.07
C SER A 147 -0.53 1.08 -5.43
N LEU A 148 -0.29 2.35 -5.76
CA LEU A 148 0.27 2.76 -7.05
C LEU A 148 1.35 3.81 -6.84
N SER A 149 2.39 3.77 -7.67
CA SER A 149 3.42 4.80 -7.77
C SER A 149 3.23 5.66 -9.02
N HIS A 150 3.63 6.93 -8.98
CA HIS A 150 3.69 7.82 -10.14
C HIS A 150 2.34 7.93 -10.88
N ILE A 151 1.27 8.14 -10.12
CA ILE A 151 -0.09 8.23 -10.69
C ILE A 151 -0.17 9.46 -11.61
N ASN A 152 -0.12 9.20 -12.93
CA ASN A 152 -0.33 10.18 -13.98
C ASN A 152 -1.75 10.05 -14.53
N ILE A 153 -2.48 11.17 -14.65
CA ILE A 153 -3.88 11.19 -15.04
C ILE A 153 -4.12 12.33 -16.00
N SER A 154 -4.56 11.98 -17.20
CA SER A 154 -5.00 12.91 -18.24
C SER A 154 -6.53 12.98 -18.40
N SER A 155 -7.30 12.07 -17.77
CA SER A 155 -8.73 11.91 -18.03
C SER A 155 -9.57 11.78 -16.75
N PRO A 156 -10.84 12.23 -16.76
CA PRO A 156 -11.75 12.06 -15.62
C PRO A 156 -12.02 10.57 -15.39
N TRP A 157 -12.14 10.19 -14.12
CA TRP A 157 -12.38 8.81 -13.70
C TRP A 157 -13.86 8.53 -13.51
N VAL A 158 -14.27 7.31 -13.82
CA VAL A 158 -15.56 6.77 -13.36
C VAL A 158 -15.51 6.54 -11.85
N ILE A 159 -16.66 6.55 -11.20
CA ILE A 159 -16.78 6.27 -9.77
C ILE A 159 -16.45 4.79 -9.50
N SER A 160 -15.47 4.53 -8.65
CA SER A 160 -15.16 3.20 -8.10
C SER A 160 -15.80 3.03 -6.72
N LEU A 161 -16.81 2.15 -6.65
CA LEU A 161 -17.56 1.89 -5.43
C LEU A 161 -16.88 0.86 -4.50
N CYS A 162 -15.89 0.11 -4.98
CA CYS A 162 -15.29 -1.01 -4.25
C CYS A 162 -14.01 -0.62 -3.49
N LEU A 163 -13.31 0.41 -3.92
CA LEU A 163 -12.08 0.87 -3.25
C LEU A 163 -12.37 1.32 -1.81
N ARG A 164 -11.51 0.89 -0.88
CA ARG A 164 -11.59 1.17 0.56
C ARG A 164 -10.29 1.74 1.12
N ALA A 165 -9.16 1.36 0.54
CA ALA A 165 -7.85 1.87 0.90
C ALA A 165 -6.99 2.14 -0.35
N ILE A 166 -6.40 3.33 -0.43
CA ILE A 166 -5.49 3.72 -1.51
C ILE A 166 -4.17 4.20 -0.91
N ASN A 167 -3.05 3.75 -1.48
CA ASN A 167 -1.71 4.26 -1.22
C ASN A 167 -1.12 4.79 -2.53
N ALA A 168 -1.03 6.11 -2.67
CA ALA A 168 -0.54 6.81 -3.85
C ALA A 168 0.87 7.36 -3.59
N GLN A 169 1.88 6.76 -4.20
CA GLN A 169 3.28 7.17 -4.05
C GLN A 169 3.71 8.09 -5.19
N ASN A 170 4.61 9.03 -4.89
CA ASN A 170 5.26 9.92 -5.87
C ASN A 170 4.25 10.67 -6.73
N VAL A 171 3.34 11.37 -6.07
CA VAL A 171 2.28 12.15 -6.71
C VAL A 171 2.86 13.49 -7.16
N SER A 172 2.85 13.71 -8.47
CA SER A 172 3.25 14.97 -9.10
C SER A 172 2.10 15.98 -9.19
N ASP A 173 0.87 15.51 -9.34
CA ASP A 173 -0.32 16.36 -9.47
C ASP A 173 -0.88 16.75 -8.09
N PRO A 174 -0.88 18.04 -7.73
CA PRO A 174 -1.35 18.51 -6.43
C PRO A 174 -2.85 18.25 -6.19
N HIS A 175 -3.66 18.05 -7.24
CA HIS A 175 -5.10 17.83 -7.14
C HIS A 175 -5.50 16.35 -7.17
N LEU A 176 -4.53 15.44 -7.23
CA LEU A 176 -4.79 14.00 -7.27
C LEU A 176 -5.68 13.53 -6.13
N TYR A 177 -5.38 13.95 -4.89
CA TYR A 177 -6.12 13.50 -3.71
C TYR A 177 -7.61 13.82 -3.84
N LYS A 178 -7.97 15.00 -4.39
CA LYS A 178 -9.36 15.41 -4.59
C LYS A 178 -10.05 14.52 -5.62
N ARG A 179 -9.40 14.25 -6.75
CA ARG A 179 -9.93 13.32 -7.75
C ARG A 179 -10.13 11.92 -7.18
N ILE A 180 -9.19 11.44 -6.35
CA ILE A 180 -9.32 10.13 -5.67
C ILE A 180 -10.55 10.13 -4.77
N LEU A 181 -10.73 11.15 -3.95
CA LEU A 181 -11.86 11.22 -3.03
C LEU A 181 -13.19 11.33 -3.79
N ILE A 182 -13.27 12.13 -4.86
CA ILE A 182 -14.49 12.23 -5.69
C ILE A 182 -14.83 10.88 -6.33
N SER A 183 -13.84 10.20 -6.89
CA SER A 183 -14.06 8.94 -7.62
C SER A 183 -14.22 7.73 -6.71
N CYS A 184 -13.84 7.80 -5.43
CA CYS A 184 -13.87 6.67 -4.51
C CYS A 184 -14.72 6.97 -3.26
N PRO A 185 -16.04 7.12 -3.36
CA PRO A 185 -16.89 7.63 -2.27
C PRO A 185 -16.89 6.76 -1.01
N ASN A 186 -16.54 5.48 -1.13
CA ASN A 186 -16.46 4.54 -0.01
C ASN A 186 -15.05 4.41 0.57
N LEU A 187 -14.12 5.31 0.20
CA LEU A 187 -12.74 5.25 0.66
C LEU A 187 -12.67 5.53 2.17
N THR A 188 -12.06 4.61 2.92
CA THR A 188 -11.90 4.74 4.37
C THR A 188 -10.48 5.11 4.78
N ARG A 189 -9.50 4.80 3.91
CA ARG A 189 -8.08 5.08 4.12
C ARG A 189 -7.45 5.64 2.86
N LEU A 190 -6.70 6.72 3.02
CA LEU A 190 -5.90 7.33 1.97
C LEU A 190 -4.50 7.63 2.50
N ASP A 191 -3.49 7.05 1.85
CA ASP A 191 -2.09 7.39 2.07
C ASP A 191 -1.58 8.03 0.77
N PHE A 192 -0.97 9.20 0.83
CA PHE A 192 -0.34 9.80 -0.36
C PHE A 192 0.99 10.51 -0.07
N HIS A 193 1.87 10.50 -1.07
CA HIS A 193 3.16 11.20 -1.07
C HIS A 193 3.19 12.32 -2.12
N MET A 194 3.06 13.57 -1.68
CA MET A 194 3.09 14.77 -2.52
C MET A 194 4.53 15.23 -2.77
N LEU A 195 4.97 15.21 -4.02
CA LEU A 195 6.30 15.70 -4.40
C LEU A 195 6.36 17.24 -4.42
N ARG A 196 5.25 17.91 -4.76
CA ARG A 196 5.16 19.37 -4.87
C ARG A 196 3.89 19.87 -4.20
N CYS A 197 4.04 20.97 -3.46
CA CYS A 197 2.94 21.72 -2.88
C CYS A 197 2.60 22.87 -3.84
N ILE A 198 1.41 22.88 -4.43
CA ILE A 198 0.92 24.04 -5.20
C ILE A 198 -0.32 24.57 -4.50
N GLU A 199 -0.27 25.84 -4.14
CA GLU A 199 -1.36 26.55 -3.45
C GLU A 199 -2.33 27.09 -4.49
N ILE A 200 -3.33 26.30 -4.86
CA ILE A 200 -4.45 26.81 -5.66
C ILE A 200 -5.70 26.73 -4.78
N PRO A 201 -6.31 27.88 -4.42
CA PRO A 201 -7.57 27.88 -3.69
C PRO A 201 -8.63 27.15 -4.53
N MET A 202 -9.35 26.22 -3.90
CA MET A 202 -10.42 25.50 -4.56
C MET A 202 -11.74 25.67 -3.80
N PRO A 203 -12.88 25.78 -4.50
CA PRO A 203 -14.19 25.82 -3.86
C PRO A 203 -14.46 24.53 -3.06
N VAL A 204 -14.99 24.70 -1.85
CA VAL A 204 -15.20 23.69 -0.79
C VAL A 204 -16.51 22.89 -0.98
N SER A 205 -17.07 22.85 -2.19
CA SER A 205 -18.41 22.26 -2.41
C SER A 205 -18.49 20.74 -2.21
N PHE A 206 -17.36 20.05 -2.05
CA PHE A 206 -17.30 18.59 -1.90
C PHE A 206 -16.73 18.17 -0.54
N GLN A 207 -17.41 17.24 0.13
CA GLN A 207 -16.94 16.62 1.37
C GLN A 207 -16.97 15.09 1.26
N HIS A 208 -15.94 14.44 1.78
CA HIS A 208 -15.76 13.01 1.81
C HIS A 208 -15.90 12.47 3.24
N VAL A 209 -17.14 12.17 3.63
CA VAL A 209 -17.51 11.80 5.01
C VAL A 209 -17.02 10.41 5.47
N ASN A 210 -16.74 9.52 4.51
CA ASN A 210 -16.36 8.13 4.78
C ASN A 210 -14.87 7.95 5.10
N LEU A 211 -14.03 8.96 4.83
CA LEU A 211 -12.59 8.83 5.04
C LEU A 211 -12.30 8.91 6.54
N LYS A 212 -11.75 7.82 7.11
CA LYS A 212 -11.43 7.73 8.53
C LYS A 212 -9.95 7.85 8.81
N ARG A 213 -9.09 7.51 7.85
CA ARG A 213 -7.63 7.53 8.00
C ARG A 213 -6.97 8.25 6.83
N LEU A 214 -6.11 9.21 7.15
CA LEU A 214 -5.36 9.99 6.18
C LEU A 214 -3.89 10.01 6.59
N HIS A 215 -3.01 9.65 5.66
CA HIS A 215 -1.57 9.79 5.81
C HIS A 215 -1.02 10.64 4.67
N CYS A 216 -0.52 11.83 5.01
CA CYS A 216 0.08 12.75 4.06
C CYS A 216 1.60 12.74 4.23
N THR A 217 2.33 12.57 3.14
CA THR A 217 3.79 12.69 3.15
C THR A 217 4.30 13.65 2.07
N GLY A 218 5.46 14.27 2.29
CA GLY A 218 6.14 15.10 1.28
C GLY A 218 6.37 16.56 1.71
N THR A 219 6.36 17.51 0.76
CA THR A 219 6.46 18.94 1.08
C THR A 219 5.06 19.50 1.28
N LEU A 220 4.75 20.02 2.47
CA LEU A 220 3.40 20.45 2.85
C LEU A 220 3.41 21.90 3.36
N SER A 221 2.42 22.68 2.95
CA SER A 221 2.10 23.98 3.55
C SER A 221 0.85 23.90 4.44
N SER A 222 0.71 24.84 5.37
CA SER A 222 -0.47 24.97 6.23
C SER A 222 -1.75 25.12 5.40
N ARG A 223 -1.71 25.92 4.33
CA ARG A 223 -2.82 26.09 3.38
C ARG A 223 -3.20 24.82 2.64
N SER A 224 -2.23 24.04 2.19
CA SER A 224 -2.54 22.78 1.52
C SER A 224 -3.19 21.79 2.46
N LEU A 225 -2.75 21.72 3.72
CA LEU A 225 -3.41 20.90 4.73
C LEU A 225 -4.82 21.39 5.03
N GLU A 226 -5.03 22.70 5.16
CA GLU A 226 -6.36 23.29 5.33
C GLU A 226 -7.33 22.87 4.22
N ASN A 227 -6.90 22.99 2.96
CA ASN A 227 -7.70 22.57 1.80
C ASN A 227 -8.02 21.07 1.81
N ILE A 228 -7.07 20.23 2.21
CA ILE A 228 -7.28 18.78 2.31
C ILE A 228 -8.28 18.48 3.44
N LEU A 229 -8.10 19.09 4.61
CA LEU A 229 -8.90 18.78 5.79
C LEU A 229 -10.34 19.30 5.69
N ALA A 230 -10.54 20.43 5.00
CA ALA A 230 -11.86 20.97 4.71
C ALA A 230 -12.77 19.99 3.94
N ILE A 231 -12.19 19.07 3.16
CA ILE A 231 -12.95 18.08 2.39
C ILE A 231 -13.06 16.71 3.08
N VAL A 232 -12.49 16.50 4.27
CA VAL A 232 -12.56 15.20 5.00
C VAL A 232 -12.97 15.38 6.46
N PRO A 233 -14.16 15.95 6.75
CA PRO A 233 -14.57 16.27 8.12
C PRO A 233 -14.73 15.04 9.05
N GLY A 234 -14.91 13.85 8.47
CA GLY A 234 -15.13 12.61 9.22
C GLY A 234 -13.86 11.88 9.68
N LEU A 235 -12.69 12.52 9.61
CA LEU A 235 -11.39 11.89 9.85
C LEU A 235 -11.17 11.57 11.33
N MET A 236 -10.75 10.33 11.61
CA MET A 236 -10.48 9.84 12.97
C MET A 236 -8.99 9.65 13.25
N GLN A 237 -8.19 9.40 12.20
CA GLN A 237 -6.75 9.22 12.30
C GLN A 237 -6.05 10.05 11.24
N PHE A 238 -5.10 10.87 11.67
CA PHE A 238 -4.34 11.74 10.79
C PHE A 238 -2.85 11.60 11.05
N ASN A 239 -2.09 11.24 10.02
CA ASN A 239 -0.64 11.17 10.06
C ASN A 239 -0.04 12.13 9.03
N ILE A 240 0.90 12.97 9.47
CA ILE A 240 1.63 13.85 8.56
C ILE A 240 3.14 13.64 8.71
N ASN A 241 3.84 13.36 7.61
CA ASN A 241 5.29 13.25 7.62
C ASN A 241 5.91 14.04 6.45
N GLY A 242 6.56 15.16 6.73
CA GLY A 242 6.96 16.04 5.65
C GLY A 242 7.96 17.13 5.99
N SER A 243 8.49 17.77 4.95
CA SER A 243 9.30 18.97 5.06
C SER A 243 8.43 20.21 5.06
N ILE A 244 8.65 21.09 6.03
CA ILE A 244 7.92 22.35 6.20
C ILE A 244 8.88 23.51 5.95
N ARG A 245 8.48 24.40 5.04
CA ARG A 245 9.23 25.61 4.67
C ARG A 245 8.76 26.86 5.41
N GLU A 246 7.61 26.79 6.07
CA GLU A 246 7.05 27.87 6.87
C GLU A 246 7.79 28.02 8.20
N GLN A 247 7.67 29.21 8.80
CA GLN A 247 8.11 29.42 10.18
C GLN A 247 7.32 28.48 11.11
N PRO A 248 7.99 27.74 12.02
CA PRO A 248 7.30 26.73 12.82
C PRO A 248 6.14 27.26 13.65
N LEU A 249 6.29 28.46 14.21
CA LEU A 249 5.26 29.12 15.03
C LEU A 249 3.96 29.31 14.25
N VAL A 250 4.07 29.99 13.10
CA VAL A 250 2.94 30.25 12.19
C VAL A 250 2.32 28.94 11.72
N TYR A 251 3.14 27.94 11.41
CA TYR A 251 2.66 26.64 10.95
C TYR A 251 1.85 25.90 12.02
N PHE A 252 2.36 25.80 13.26
CA PHE A 252 1.67 25.08 14.34
C PHE A 252 0.41 25.80 14.82
N GLU A 253 0.42 27.13 14.86
CA GLU A 253 -0.78 27.92 15.16
C GLU A 253 -1.88 27.66 14.13
N ARG A 254 -1.55 27.78 12.85
CA ARG A 254 -2.49 27.49 11.76
C ARG A 254 -2.96 26.05 11.79
N LEU A 255 -2.05 25.09 11.92
CA LEU A 255 -2.40 23.67 12.00
C LEU A 255 -3.33 23.41 13.19
N GLY A 256 -3.04 23.95 14.37
CA GLY A 256 -3.90 23.82 15.54
C GLY A 256 -5.31 24.34 15.29
N ASN A 257 -5.44 25.53 14.69
CA ASN A 257 -6.74 26.10 14.30
C ASN A 257 -7.45 25.22 13.26
N THR A 258 -6.75 24.75 12.22
CA THR A 258 -7.29 23.84 11.21
C THR A 258 -7.79 22.53 11.82
N LEU A 259 -7.05 21.94 12.75
CA LEU A 259 -7.45 20.71 13.44
C LEU A 259 -8.72 20.93 14.28
N ASN A 260 -8.78 22.03 15.07
CA ASN A 260 -9.95 22.37 15.87
C ASN A 260 -11.20 22.60 15.01
N VAL A 261 -11.06 23.28 13.88
CA VAL A 261 -12.19 23.65 13.00
C VAL A 261 -12.69 22.44 12.22
N PHE A 262 -11.81 21.67 11.59
CA PHE A 262 -12.22 20.66 10.63
C PHE A 262 -12.31 19.25 11.20
N LEU A 263 -11.61 18.95 12.31
CA LEU A 263 -11.44 17.59 12.80
C LEU A 263 -11.85 17.40 14.28
N PRO A 264 -13.11 17.70 14.66
CA PRO A 264 -13.57 17.59 16.05
C PRO A 264 -13.59 16.15 16.59
N HIS A 265 -13.56 15.14 15.71
CA HIS A 265 -13.59 13.71 16.06
C HIS A 265 -12.25 13.00 15.84
N LEU A 266 -11.16 13.76 15.86
CA LEU A 266 -9.82 13.20 15.70
C LEU A 266 -9.44 12.45 16.99
N ASN A 267 -9.26 11.13 16.88
CA ASN A 267 -8.87 10.29 18.02
C ASN A 267 -7.37 9.99 18.02
N ARG A 268 -6.72 10.12 16.86
CA ARG A 268 -5.28 9.88 16.72
C ARG A 268 -4.63 10.88 15.78
N PHE A 269 -3.56 11.50 16.27
CA PHE A 269 -2.73 12.41 15.51
C PHE A 269 -1.26 12.03 15.64
N ASP A 270 -0.63 11.74 14.51
CA ASP A 270 0.80 11.43 14.41
C ASP A 270 1.46 12.45 13.48
N CYS A 271 2.59 13.04 13.88
CA CYS A 271 3.35 13.91 12.98
C CYS A 271 4.85 13.65 13.02
N ASN A 272 5.52 13.93 11.91
CA ASN A 272 6.96 13.96 11.76
C ASN A 272 7.36 15.10 10.81
N PHE A 273 7.62 16.28 11.37
CA PHE A 273 7.95 17.46 10.58
C PHE A 273 9.45 17.69 10.53
N LEU A 274 9.98 17.97 9.34
CA LEU A 274 11.33 18.46 9.13
C LEU A 274 11.27 19.94 8.74
N PHE A 275 11.64 20.82 9.67
CA PHE A 275 11.77 22.24 9.39
C PHE A 275 13.18 22.52 8.85
N THR A 276 13.24 23.27 7.74
CA THR A 276 14.50 23.67 7.11
C THR A 276 14.62 25.20 7.10
N GLY A 277 15.66 25.77 7.73
CA GLY A 277 15.96 27.21 7.64
C GLY A 277 16.33 27.85 8.97
N GLN A 278 16.61 29.16 8.94
CA GLN A 278 17.08 29.96 10.10
C GLN A 278 16.12 29.98 11.30
N TYR A 279 14.86 29.58 11.11
CA TYR A 279 13.81 29.63 12.13
C TYR A 279 13.68 28.35 12.96
N ALA A 280 14.50 27.33 12.69
CA ALA A 280 14.45 26.10 13.44
C ALA A 280 14.70 26.36 14.95
N ASP A 281 15.64 27.23 15.28
CA ASP A 281 16.02 27.53 16.67
C ASP A 281 14.93 28.26 17.51
N LEU A 282 13.78 28.64 16.91
CA LEU A 282 12.69 29.32 17.61
C LEU A 282 11.80 28.38 18.45
N ILE A 283 11.84 27.07 18.22
CA ILE A 283 11.05 26.12 19.00
C ILE A 283 11.82 25.74 20.25
N LYS A 284 11.64 26.56 21.31
CA LYS A 284 12.45 26.45 22.52
C LYS A 284 11.94 25.38 23.50
N THR A 285 10.63 25.12 23.56
CA THR A 285 10.05 24.20 24.55
C THR A 285 8.75 23.53 24.08
N ARG A 286 8.50 22.32 24.58
CA ARG A 286 7.25 21.56 24.38
C ARG A 286 6.02 22.34 24.86
N SER A 287 6.11 22.95 26.03
CA SER A 287 5.01 23.71 26.66
C SER A 287 4.48 24.86 25.80
N PHE A 288 5.29 25.33 24.83
CA PHE A 288 4.87 26.34 23.89
C PHE A 288 3.87 25.79 22.86
N LEU A 289 4.14 24.62 22.28
CA LEU A 289 3.29 24.02 21.24
C LEU A 289 1.97 23.44 21.80
N GLU A 290 1.96 23.06 23.08
CA GLU A 290 0.77 22.55 23.77
C GLU A 290 -0.37 23.57 23.85
N LYS A 291 -0.06 24.86 23.68
CA LYS A 291 -1.05 25.95 23.67
C LYS A 291 -1.92 25.97 22.43
N PHE A 292 -1.44 25.43 21.30
CA PHE A 292 -2.17 25.51 20.03
C PHE A 292 -3.21 24.39 19.85
N HIS A 293 -2.96 23.19 20.39
CA HIS A 293 -3.91 22.07 20.26
C HIS A 293 -3.60 20.94 21.27
N PRO A 294 -4.63 20.24 21.82
CA PRO A 294 -4.43 19.04 22.66
C PRO A 294 -3.60 17.94 22.00
N CYS A 295 -3.66 17.79 20.67
CA CYS A 295 -2.82 16.87 19.87
C CYS A 295 -1.32 17.07 20.08
N PHE A 296 -0.90 18.25 20.53
CA PHE A 296 0.49 18.57 20.79
C PHE A 296 0.90 18.27 22.24
N LYS A 297 -0.01 17.78 23.10
CA LYS A 297 0.31 17.50 24.51
C LYS A 297 1.13 16.23 24.73
N HIS A 298 1.05 15.22 23.87
CA HIS A 298 1.62 13.91 24.19
C HIS A 298 2.83 13.53 23.33
N ARG A 299 3.91 13.10 24.00
CA ARG A 299 5.08 12.43 23.40
C ARG A 299 5.79 13.20 22.28
N MET A 300 5.84 14.52 22.37
CA MET A 300 6.65 15.31 21.44
C MET A 300 8.15 15.08 21.66
N LYS A 301 8.84 14.71 20.60
CA LYS A 301 10.30 14.58 20.54
C LYS A 301 10.86 15.60 19.56
N PHE A 302 11.82 16.38 20.03
CA PHE A 302 12.58 17.32 19.22
C PHE A 302 13.95 16.73 18.96
N THR A 303 14.37 16.72 17.71
CA THR A 303 15.71 16.30 17.31
C THR A 303 16.32 17.42 16.48
N LYS A 304 17.31 18.11 17.05
CA LYS A 304 18.13 19.07 16.30
C LYS A 304 19.03 18.28 15.36
N LEU A 305 18.99 18.63 14.09
CA LEU A 305 19.82 18.06 13.03
C LEU A 305 20.88 19.10 12.62
N SER A 306 21.90 18.66 11.90
CA SER A 306 22.91 19.55 11.32
C SER A 306 22.26 20.56 10.35
N TYR A 307 22.93 21.70 10.16
CA TYR A 307 22.55 22.77 9.21
C TYR A 307 21.20 23.47 9.50
N GLY A 308 20.90 23.76 10.78
CA GLY A 308 19.71 24.53 11.14
C GLY A 308 18.40 23.80 10.80
N ARG A 309 18.39 22.47 10.93
CA ARG A 309 17.20 21.64 10.71
C ARG A 309 16.69 21.10 12.04
N ILE A 310 15.38 21.08 12.22
CA ILE A 310 14.76 20.43 13.39
C ILE A 310 13.72 19.43 12.92
N ARG A 311 13.78 18.24 13.51
CA ARG A 311 12.75 17.23 13.40
C ARG A 311 11.86 17.25 14.63
N ILE A 312 10.56 17.26 14.42
CA ILE A 312 9.55 17.20 15.49
C ILE A 312 8.69 15.97 15.23
N HIS A 313 8.63 15.08 16.20
CA HIS A 313 7.77 13.91 16.15
C HIS A 313 6.74 13.96 17.28
N THR A 314 5.46 13.75 16.97
CA THR A 314 4.40 13.59 17.97
C THR A 314 3.57 12.34 17.70
N LYS A 315 3.02 11.77 18.77
CA LYS A 315 2.08 10.65 18.72
C LYS A 315 1.06 10.84 19.84
N SER A 316 -0.16 11.17 19.44
CA SER A 316 -1.24 11.51 20.37
C SER A 316 -2.44 10.62 20.14
N ILE A 317 -2.94 10.07 21.24
CA ILE A 317 -4.28 9.51 21.36
C ILE A 317 -5.05 10.59 22.13
N ILE A 318 -6.14 11.09 21.55
CA ILE A 318 -6.87 12.29 22.00
C ILE A 318 -8.09 11.85 22.79
#